data_AF-A0A2A5SSE4-F1
#
_entry.id   AF-A0A2A5SSE4-F1
#
_cell.length_a   1.000
_cell.length_b   1.000
_cell.length_c   1.000
_cell.angle_alpha   90.00
_cell.angle_beta   90.00
_cell.angle_gamma   90.00
#
_symmetry.space_group_name_H-M   'P 1'
#
loop_
_entity.id
_entity.type
_entity.pdbx_description
1 polymer ?
#
loop_
_entity_poly.entity_id
_entity_poly.type
_entity_poly.pdbx_seq_one_letter_code
_entity_poly.pdbx_strand_id
1 'polypeptide(L)'
;MKKITYGFVLSTMFLGTLSPTIRVISETSSVITKETSTIESSESTNNSLPQSSPLSTTYNSTISDSTTNENQVLHQSKEDTQKELLTTTAQAQRDTNTLSEESITSDDIASGTFGTSAWRIDSNGTLYIGAGEFSDTPLNPNGSTSSSPWFQWRSQIKSIHLDGPIIASDSLNNLFDYLSNVTDIEGIEQLDTSKTTKMQRVFGGCSSLTSLDLTSWDVSKVVDIFSLFNGATNMQSLNVSNWDTSSMTNITYAFSTMSKLKNLDLSR
;
A
#
# COMPACT_ATOMS: atom_id res chain seq x y z
N MET A 1 -35.25 43.94 -17.69
CA MET A 1 -35.66 42.55 -18.00
C MET A 1 -35.07 42.16 -19.35
N LYS A 2 -34.07 41.27 -19.38
CA LYS A 2 -33.56 40.62 -20.61
C LYS A 2 -33.69 39.12 -20.38
N LYS A 3 -34.58 38.45 -21.13
CA LYS A 3 -34.66 36.99 -21.21
C LYS A 3 -33.74 36.55 -22.34
N ILE A 4 -32.79 35.66 -22.04
CA ILE A 4 -31.97 34.97 -23.04
C ILE A 4 -32.57 33.57 -23.18
N THR A 5 -33.02 33.24 -24.38
CA THR A 5 -33.51 31.91 -24.75
C THR A 5 -32.40 31.22 -25.54
N TYR A 6 -31.89 30.10 -25.05
CA TYR A 6 -30.96 29.23 -25.79
C TYR A 6 -31.76 28.11 -26.47
N GLY A 7 -31.68 28.05 -27.79
CA GLY A 7 -32.25 26.98 -28.61
C GLY A 7 -31.30 25.79 -28.69
N PHE A 8 -31.81 24.60 -28.33
CA PHE A 8 -31.13 23.32 -28.53
C PHE A 8 -31.43 22.81 -29.95
N VAL A 9 -30.38 22.47 -30.71
CA VAL A 9 -30.51 21.79 -32.00
C VAL A 9 -30.17 20.32 -31.79
N LEU A 10 -31.14 19.42 -31.92
CA LEU A 10 -30.88 17.98 -31.99
C LEU A 10 -30.40 17.64 -33.41
N SER A 11 -29.15 17.21 -33.55
CA SER A 11 -28.65 16.54 -34.75
C SER A 11 -28.55 15.05 -34.46
N THR A 12 -29.36 14.26 -35.15
CA THR A 12 -29.38 12.80 -35.09
C THR A 12 -28.23 12.23 -35.92
N MET A 13 -27.31 11.50 -35.28
CA MET A 13 -26.24 10.78 -35.97
C MET A 13 -26.50 9.27 -35.95
N PHE A 14 -26.34 8.69 -37.14
CA PHE A 14 -26.70 7.35 -37.60
C PHE A 14 -25.69 6.31 -37.07
N LEU A 15 -26.14 5.24 -36.38
CA LEU A 15 -25.29 4.09 -36.04
C LEU A 15 -25.43 3.00 -37.11
N GLY A 16 -24.40 2.84 -37.94
CA GLY A 16 -24.17 1.61 -38.70
C GLY A 16 -23.26 0.68 -37.90
N THR A 17 -23.73 -0.50 -37.54
CA THR A 17 -22.94 -1.52 -36.84
C THR A 17 -22.16 -2.37 -37.85
N LEU A 18 -20.83 -2.25 -37.84
CA LEU A 18 -19.93 -3.22 -38.47
C LEU A 18 -19.71 -4.38 -37.50
N SER A 19 -20.06 -5.59 -37.94
CA SER A 19 -19.87 -6.84 -37.21
C SER A 19 -18.40 -7.30 -37.29
N PRO A 20 -17.68 -7.52 -36.18
CA PRO A 20 -16.32 -8.04 -36.24
C PRO A 20 -16.31 -9.56 -36.47
N THR A 21 -15.65 -9.99 -37.55
CA THR A 21 -15.38 -11.39 -37.87
C THR A 21 -14.32 -11.96 -36.92
N ILE A 22 -14.68 -13.03 -36.20
CA ILE A 22 -13.78 -13.83 -35.36
C ILE A 22 -12.87 -14.69 -36.26
N ARG A 23 -11.54 -14.59 -36.10
CA ARG A 23 -10.59 -15.59 -36.62
C ARG A 23 -10.00 -16.35 -35.43
N VAL A 24 -10.32 -17.63 -35.32
CA VAL A 24 -9.67 -18.57 -34.40
C VAL A 24 -8.47 -19.18 -35.13
N ILE A 25 -7.27 -19.02 -34.57
CA ILE A 25 -6.09 -19.78 -34.99
C ILE A 25 -5.79 -20.75 -33.84
N SER A 26 -6.06 -22.03 -34.04
CA SER A 26 -5.68 -23.10 -33.12
C SER A 26 -4.37 -23.71 -33.59
N GLU A 27 -3.30 -23.53 -32.83
CA GLU A 27 -2.09 -24.33 -32.99
C GLU A 27 -2.05 -25.38 -31.87
N THR A 28 -2.24 -26.64 -32.25
CA THR A 28 -2.06 -27.79 -31.37
C THR A 28 -0.59 -28.21 -31.41
N SER A 29 0.12 -28.09 -30.29
CA SER A 29 1.37 -28.80 -30.08
C SER A 29 1.22 -29.87 -29.01
N SER A 30 1.42 -31.10 -29.47
CA SER A 30 1.43 -32.36 -28.73
C SER A 30 2.58 -32.44 -27.73
N VAL A 31 2.31 -32.93 -26.52
CA VAL A 31 3.34 -33.52 -25.66
C VAL A 31 2.91 -34.92 -25.25
N ILE A 32 3.72 -35.89 -25.67
CA ILE A 32 3.71 -37.29 -25.23
C ILE A 32 4.69 -37.38 -24.06
N THR A 33 4.24 -37.85 -22.90
CA THR A 33 5.12 -38.58 -21.97
C THR A 33 4.35 -39.73 -21.32
N LYS A 34 5.03 -40.87 -21.32
CA LYS A 34 4.61 -42.20 -20.92
C LYS A 34 4.85 -42.42 -19.42
N GLU A 35 4.04 -43.33 -18.87
CA GLU A 35 4.31 -44.22 -17.72
C GLU A 35 4.49 -43.63 -16.31
N THR A 36 3.54 -43.99 -15.43
CA THR A 36 3.82 -44.24 -14.01
C THR A 36 3.15 -45.53 -13.58
N SER A 37 3.96 -46.41 -13.00
CA SER A 37 3.60 -47.71 -12.45
C SER A 37 2.84 -47.58 -11.12
N THR A 38 1.86 -48.44 -10.95
CA THR A 38 1.27 -48.88 -9.69
C THR A 38 2.31 -49.55 -8.79
N ILE A 39 2.40 -49.13 -7.52
CA ILE A 39 2.74 -50.01 -6.39
C ILE A 39 1.83 -49.67 -5.20
N GLU A 40 1.30 -50.73 -4.63
CA GLU A 40 0.35 -50.81 -3.52
C GLU A 40 0.94 -50.46 -2.15
N SER A 41 0.00 -50.21 -1.24
CA SER A 41 0.02 -50.21 0.22
C SER A 41 1.06 -51.09 0.94
N SER A 42 1.54 -50.60 2.09
CA SER A 42 1.56 -51.40 3.32
C SER A 42 1.58 -50.53 4.58
N GLU A 43 0.91 -51.04 5.61
CA GLU A 43 0.63 -50.43 6.90
C GLU A 43 1.77 -50.54 7.92
N SER A 44 1.76 -49.56 8.84
CA SER A 44 2.10 -49.60 10.27
C SER A 44 3.46 -50.13 10.77
N THR A 45 4.08 -49.38 11.68
CA THR A 45 4.18 -49.78 13.09
C THR A 45 4.60 -48.61 13.97
N ASN A 46 3.93 -48.49 15.12
CA ASN A 46 4.27 -47.64 16.25
C ASN A 46 5.66 -48.00 16.81
N ASN A 47 6.43 -47.01 17.25
CA ASN A 47 7.04 -47.08 18.58
C ASN A 47 7.56 -45.72 19.09
N SER A 48 7.50 -45.62 20.42
CA SER A 48 7.55 -44.45 21.28
C SER A 48 8.86 -43.64 21.34
N LEU A 49 8.68 -42.40 21.80
CA LEU A 49 9.65 -41.42 22.31
C LEU A 49 10.66 -41.99 23.34
N PRO A 50 11.78 -41.27 23.57
CA PRO A 50 11.80 -40.38 24.74
C PRO A 50 12.38 -38.97 24.48
N GLN A 51 12.02 -38.08 25.38
CA GLN A 51 12.46 -36.68 25.51
C GLN A 51 13.99 -36.49 25.68
N SER A 52 14.48 -35.34 25.22
CA SER A 52 15.48 -34.55 25.96
C SER A 52 15.36 -33.05 25.63
N SER A 53 15.34 -32.25 26.70
CA SER A 53 15.13 -30.79 26.78
C SER A 53 16.37 -29.95 26.33
N PRO A 54 16.29 -28.60 26.33
CA PRO A 54 17.02 -27.71 25.41
C PRO A 54 18.40 -27.24 25.92
N LEU A 55 19.24 -26.77 24.99
CA LEU A 55 20.45 -26.01 25.29
C LEU A 55 20.28 -24.55 24.89
N SER A 56 20.32 -23.68 25.89
CA SER A 56 20.56 -22.24 25.77
C SER A 56 22.00 -21.97 25.33
N THR A 57 22.20 -21.03 24.41
CA THR A 57 23.50 -20.37 24.22
C THR A 57 23.40 -18.94 24.70
N THR A 58 23.96 -18.71 25.88
CA THR A 58 24.23 -17.38 26.46
C THR A 58 25.40 -16.73 25.74
N TYR A 59 25.21 -15.47 25.37
CA TYR A 59 26.23 -14.57 24.82
C TYR A 59 27.12 -14.08 25.97
N ASN A 60 28.39 -14.51 25.99
CA ASN A 60 29.36 -14.03 26.97
C ASN A 60 30.07 -12.78 26.45
N SER A 61 29.96 -11.72 27.25
CA SER A 61 30.70 -10.47 27.16
C SER A 61 32.13 -10.67 27.69
N THR A 62 33.14 -10.23 26.95
CA THR A 62 34.51 -10.10 27.44
C THR A 62 34.85 -8.62 27.56
N ILE A 63 34.92 -8.16 28.81
CA ILE A 63 35.61 -6.94 29.23
C ILE A 63 37.10 -7.25 29.26
N SER A 64 37.91 -6.41 28.61
CA SER A 64 39.31 -6.21 28.98
C SER A 64 39.51 -4.72 29.21
N ASP A 65 39.79 -4.40 30.46
CA ASP A 65 40.09 -3.10 31.02
C ASP A 65 41.60 -2.87 30.97
N SER A 66 42.04 -1.65 30.70
CA SER A 66 43.35 -1.06 31.06
C SER A 66 43.43 0.39 30.54
N THR A 67 42.88 1.31 31.34
CA THR A 67 43.49 2.58 31.85
C THR A 67 44.86 3.01 31.26
N THR A 68 45.24 4.28 31.06
CA THR A 68 44.82 5.62 31.56
C THR A 68 45.65 6.66 30.78
N ASN A 69 45.14 7.87 30.52
CA ASN A 69 45.67 9.09 31.16
C ASN A 69 44.99 10.37 30.67
N GLU A 70 44.84 11.25 31.65
CA GLU A 70 44.23 12.57 31.67
C GLU A 70 45.04 13.61 30.90
N ASN A 71 44.35 14.55 30.23
CA ASN A 71 44.41 15.95 30.67
C ASN A 71 43.35 16.83 30.00
N GLN A 72 42.91 17.79 30.80
CA GLN A 72 41.71 18.60 30.72
C GLN A 72 42.07 20.03 30.25
N VAL A 73 41.04 20.84 29.96
CA VAL A 73 40.97 22.31 30.08
C VAL A 73 40.93 23.16 28.79
N LEU A 74 39.71 23.68 28.55
CA LEU A 74 39.26 25.01 28.09
C LEU A 74 40.03 25.81 27.02
N HIS A 75 39.27 26.30 26.03
CA HIS A 75 39.32 27.72 25.63
C HIS A 75 37.95 28.23 25.12
N GLN A 76 37.60 29.43 25.59
CA GLN A 76 36.38 30.21 25.37
C GLN A 76 36.64 31.40 24.42
N SER A 77 35.61 31.73 23.61
CA SER A 77 35.30 33.00 22.91
C SER A 77 36.12 33.45 21.68
N LYS A 78 35.40 33.84 20.61
CA LYS A 78 35.07 35.25 20.29
C LYS A 78 34.07 35.37 19.12
N GLU A 79 33.08 36.24 19.32
CA GLU A 79 32.13 36.78 18.33
C GLU A 79 32.84 37.71 17.34
N ASP A 80 32.36 37.85 16.09
CA ASP A 80 31.56 39.01 15.67
C ASP A 80 31.39 39.20 14.13
N THR A 81 30.15 39.55 13.77
CA THR A 81 29.74 40.47 12.69
C THR A 81 29.80 40.05 11.21
N GLN A 82 28.63 39.73 10.64
CA GLN A 82 28.09 40.51 9.52
C GLN A 82 26.56 40.60 9.60
N LYS A 83 26.09 41.74 10.12
CA LYS A 83 24.69 42.20 10.08
C LYS A 83 24.68 43.61 9.51
N GLU A 84 24.34 43.73 8.23
CA GLU A 84 23.80 44.92 7.55
C GLU A 84 23.44 44.42 6.13
N LEU A 85 22.30 44.70 5.50
CA LEU A 85 21.37 45.81 5.63
C LEU A 85 20.13 45.56 4.73
N LEU A 86 18.95 46.02 5.21
CA LEU A 86 17.70 46.39 4.50
C LEU A 86 16.61 45.35 4.17
N THR A 87 15.47 45.63 4.80
CA THR A 87 14.11 45.10 4.76
C THR A 87 13.30 45.55 3.52
N THR A 88 12.20 44.82 3.25
CA THR A 88 11.00 45.15 2.41
C THR A 88 11.12 44.60 0.97
N THR A 89 10.35 43.60 0.54
CA THR A 89 8.89 43.61 0.39
C THR A 89 8.35 42.19 0.22
N ALA A 90 7.16 41.92 0.78
CA ALA A 90 6.39 40.69 0.65
C ALA A 90 6.10 40.29 -0.81
N GLN A 91 6.14 38.97 -1.08
CA GLN A 91 5.06 38.17 -1.71
C GLN A 91 5.66 36.91 -2.35
N ALA A 92 5.55 35.75 -1.68
CA ALA A 92 5.32 34.44 -2.28
C ALA A 92 5.25 33.36 -1.19
N GLN A 93 4.11 33.32 -0.48
CA GLN A 93 3.62 32.06 0.09
C GLN A 93 3.22 31.14 -1.07
N ARG A 94 3.80 29.95 -1.11
CA ARG A 94 3.21 28.75 -1.70
C ARG A 94 3.36 27.63 -0.68
N ASP A 95 2.39 27.58 0.22
CA ASP A 95 1.72 26.40 0.74
C ASP A 95 2.40 25.06 0.42
N THR A 96 3.37 24.69 1.25
CA THR A 96 3.61 23.29 1.58
C THR A 96 2.62 22.94 2.69
N ASN A 97 1.42 22.50 2.31
CA ASN A 97 0.45 21.98 3.28
C ASN A 97 0.92 20.59 3.74
N THR A 98 1.92 20.59 4.61
CA THR A 98 2.09 19.56 5.64
C THR A 98 0.80 19.58 6.48
N LEU A 99 0.36 18.45 7.04
CA LEU A 99 -0.61 18.46 8.14
C LEU A 99 0.00 19.27 9.30
N SER A 100 -0.08 20.59 9.22
CA SER A 100 0.39 21.55 10.19
C SER A 100 -0.73 21.71 11.19
N GLU A 101 -0.58 21.10 12.36
CA GLU A 101 -1.36 21.40 13.56
C GLU A 101 -2.87 21.68 13.34
N GLU A 102 -3.53 20.97 12.41
CA GLU A 102 -4.96 20.72 12.60
C GLU A 102 -5.02 19.75 13.77
N SER A 103 -5.25 20.35 14.94
CA SER A 103 -5.27 19.72 16.24
C SER A 103 -6.01 18.40 16.17
N ILE A 104 -5.36 17.32 16.63
CA ILE A 104 -6.04 16.13 17.14
C ILE A 104 -7.18 16.64 18.02
N THR A 105 -8.41 16.54 17.54
CA THR A 105 -9.56 16.98 18.32
C THR A 105 -9.80 15.89 19.36
N SER A 106 -10.36 16.21 20.54
CA SER A 106 -10.64 15.17 21.55
C SER A 106 -11.66 14.12 21.08
N ASP A 107 -12.25 14.32 19.90
CA ASP A 107 -13.31 13.50 19.34
C ASP A 107 -12.78 12.48 18.31
N ASP A 108 -11.47 12.49 18.00
CA ASP A 108 -10.85 11.50 17.12
C ASP A 108 -10.94 10.10 17.75
N ILE A 109 -11.33 9.11 16.94
CA ILE A 109 -11.43 7.70 17.35
C ILE A 109 -10.05 7.16 17.72
N ALA A 110 -9.02 7.56 16.97
CA ALA A 110 -7.65 7.13 17.15
C ALA A 110 -6.67 8.01 16.37
N SER A 111 -5.40 7.98 16.78
CA SER A 111 -4.30 8.59 16.03
C SER A 111 -2.98 7.89 16.33
N GLY A 112 -1.97 8.19 15.52
CA GLY A 112 -0.62 7.66 15.69
C GLY A 112 0.29 8.02 14.53
N THR A 113 1.36 7.25 14.36
CA THR A 113 2.25 7.35 13.21
C THR A 113 2.39 5.99 12.52
N PHE A 114 2.76 6.01 11.24
CA PHE A 114 3.21 4.85 10.47
C PHE A 114 4.49 5.24 9.75
N GLY A 115 5.63 4.81 10.29
CA GLY A 115 6.91 5.46 9.99
C GLY A 115 6.88 6.91 10.47
N THR A 116 7.17 7.85 9.58
CA THR A 116 7.13 9.30 9.87
C THR A 116 5.80 9.95 9.50
N SER A 117 4.92 9.26 8.76
CA SER A 117 3.57 9.75 8.45
C SER A 117 2.67 9.71 9.68
N ALA A 118 2.14 10.86 10.08
CA ALA A 118 1.08 10.93 11.08
C ALA A 118 -0.25 10.44 10.48
N TRP A 119 -1.08 9.79 11.29
CA TRP A 119 -2.43 9.40 10.90
C TRP A 119 -3.42 9.65 12.02
N ARG A 120 -4.70 9.85 11.67
CA ARG A 120 -5.82 9.93 12.61
C ARG A 120 -7.09 9.36 11.98
N ILE A 121 -8.03 8.96 12.81
CA ILE A 121 -9.37 8.55 12.42
C ILE A 121 -10.33 9.50 13.12
N ASP A 122 -11.06 10.31 12.36
CA ASP A 122 -12.03 11.24 12.93
C ASP A 122 -13.29 10.51 13.46
N SER A 123 -14.18 11.23 14.14
CA SER A 123 -15.45 10.69 14.63
C SER A 123 -16.40 10.20 13.52
N ASN A 124 -16.19 10.60 12.27
CA ASN A 124 -17.02 10.17 11.13
C ASN A 124 -16.57 8.83 10.55
N GLY A 125 -15.34 8.41 10.85
CA GLY A 125 -14.70 7.21 10.32
C GLY A 125 -13.78 7.48 9.13
N THR A 126 -13.31 8.72 8.96
CA THR A 126 -12.34 9.06 7.93
C THR A 126 -10.93 8.81 8.46
N LEU A 127 -10.19 7.91 7.81
CA LEU A 127 -8.76 7.73 8.07
C LEU A 127 -7.97 8.75 7.26
N TYR A 128 -7.33 9.68 7.95
CA TYR A 128 -6.41 10.64 7.34
C TYR A 128 -4.97 10.19 7.54
N ILE A 129 -4.15 10.32 6.49
CA ILE A 129 -2.73 9.97 6.49
C ILE A 129 -1.94 11.14 5.92
N GLY A 130 -1.06 11.70 6.73
CA GLY A 130 -0.21 12.81 6.34
C GLY A 130 1.00 12.41 5.52
N ALA A 131 1.63 13.44 4.96
CA ALA A 131 2.93 13.34 4.32
C ALA A 131 3.98 12.68 5.24
N GLY A 132 4.93 11.97 4.63
CA GLY A 132 6.00 11.29 5.35
C GLY A 132 6.53 10.07 4.62
N GLU A 133 7.10 9.15 5.38
CA GLU A 133 7.63 7.88 4.90
C GLU A 133 6.97 6.75 5.68
N PHE A 134 6.43 5.77 4.98
CA PHE A 134 5.92 4.56 5.60
C PHE A 134 7.07 3.68 6.09
N SER A 135 6.83 2.99 7.20
CA SER A 135 7.62 1.80 7.57
C SER A 135 7.04 0.56 6.89
N ASP A 136 7.75 -0.57 6.92
CA ASP A 136 7.13 -1.84 6.56
C ASP A 136 5.96 -2.12 7.52
N THR A 137 4.87 -2.69 7.01
CA THR A 137 3.71 -3.02 7.85
C THR A 137 4.12 -3.97 8.98
N PRO A 138 3.86 -3.61 10.25
CA PRO A 138 4.36 -4.37 11.38
C PRO A 138 3.72 -5.77 11.42
N LEU A 139 4.51 -6.75 11.86
CA LEU A 139 4.01 -8.08 12.19
C LEU A 139 3.18 -8.00 13.47
N ASN A 140 2.08 -8.74 13.50
CA ASN A 140 1.32 -8.96 14.72
C ASN A 140 2.20 -9.66 15.77
N PRO A 141 1.90 -9.54 17.08
CA PRO A 141 2.74 -10.08 18.16
C PRO A 141 3.02 -11.59 18.07
N ASN A 142 2.18 -12.34 17.38
CA ASN A 142 2.35 -13.78 17.12
C ASN A 142 3.19 -14.09 15.87
N GLY A 143 3.76 -13.06 15.22
CA GLY A 143 4.59 -13.17 14.02
C GLY A 143 3.87 -13.73 12.78
N SER A 144 2.55 -13.93 12.84
CA SER A 144 1.84 -14.77 11.86
C SER A 144 1.28 -13.97 10.68
N THR A 145 0.95 -12.69 10.89
CA THR A 145 0.39 -11.81 9.87
C THR A 145 0.83 -10.37 10.11
N SER A 146 1.03 -9.58 9.06
CA SER A 146 1.20 -8.13 9.16
C SER A 146 -0.15 -7.41 9.24
N SER A 147 -0.22 -6.29 9.94
CA SER A 147 -1.42 -5.46 10.02
C SER A 147 -1.05 -3.98 10.15
N SER A 148 -1.71 -3.12 9.38
CA SER A 148 -1.48 -1.68 9.46
C SER A 148 -1.89 -1.11 10.82
N PRO A 149 -1.34 0.04 11.25
CA PRO A 149 -1.65 0.63 12.55
C PRO A 149 -3.15 0.86 12.80
N TRP A 150 -3.91 1.12 11.73
CA TRP A 150 -5.35 1.38 11.80
C TRP A 150 -6.23 0.12 11.75
N PHE A 151 -5.67 -1.08 11.57
CA PHE A 151 -6.43 -2.32 11.32
C PHE A 151 -7.43 -2.67 12.42
N GLN A 152 -7.12 -2.35 13.68
CA GLN A 152 -8.03 -2.62 14.79
C GLN A 152 -9.34 -1.81 14.72
N TRP A 153 -9.34 -0.68 14.01
CA TRP A 153 -10.52 0.16 13.80
C TRP A 153 -11.20 -0.07 12.43
N ARG A 154 -10.84 -1.12 11.69
CA ARG A 154 -11.36 -1.40 10.33
C ARG A 154 -12.88 -1.37 10.16
N SER A 155 -13.64 -1.71 11.21
CA SER A 155 -15.11 -1.65 11.17
C SER A 155 -15.67 -0.23 11.27
N GLN A 156 -14.85 0.74 11.70
CA GLN A 156 -15.22 2.14 11.87
C GLN A 156 -14.75 3.01 10.69
N ILE A 157 -13.76 2.57 9.93
CA ILE A 157 -13.18 3.32 8.80
C ILE A 157 -14.10 3.20 7.56
N LYS A 158 -14.53 4.34 7.03
CA LYS A 158 -15.49 4.47 5.90
C LYS A 158 -14.89 5.17 4.68
N SER A 159 -13.86 5.99 4.88
CA SER A 159 -13.11 6.66 3.82
C SER A 159 -11.65 6.79 4.23
N ILE A 160 -10.77 7.00 3.24
CA ILE A 160 -9.34 7.20 3.44
C ILE A 160 -8.91 8.46 2.69
N HIS A 161 -8.12 9.32 3.32
CA HIS A 161 -7.61 10.57 2.76
C HIS A 161 -6.09 10.62 2.96
N LEU A 162 -5.34 10.70 1.87
CA LEU A 162 -3.90 10.93 1.90
C LEU A 162 -3.64 12.42 1.68
N ASP A 163 -3.29 13.13 2.75
CA ASP A 163 -3.26 14.60 2.80
C ASP A 163 -1.91 15.20 2.37
N GLY A 164 -1.03 14.41 1.77
CA GLY A 164 0.24 14.89 1.22
C GLY A 164 1.20 13.76 0.83
N PRO A 165 2.38 14.11 0.28
CA PRO A 165 3.29 13.14 -0.33
C PRO A 165 3.80 12.09 0.67
N ILE A 166 3.62 10.82 0.34
CA ILE A 166 4.04 9.67 1.14
C ILE A 166 5.01 8.82 0.34
N ILE A 167 6.21 8.58 0.87
CA ILE A 167 7.16 7.62 0.31
C ILE A 167 6.82 6.24 0.88
N ALA A 168 6.46 5.29 0.02
CA ALA A 168 6.21 3.91 0.44
C ALA A 168 7.50 3.19 0.88
N SER A 169 7.33 2.21 1.76
CA SER A 169 8.38 1.27 2.18
C SER A 169 8.60 0.14 1.15
N ASP A 170 9.52 -0.78 1.44
CA ASP A 170 9.75 -1.98 0.62
C ASP A 170 8.52 -2.89 0.60
N SER A 171 7.80 -2.98 1.72
CA SER A 171 6.61 -3.81 1.87
C SER A 171 5.38 -3.02 2.35
N LEU A 172 4.39 -2.93 1.46
CA LEU A 172 3.05 -2.41 1.75
C LEU A 172 2.05 -3.50 2.13
N ASN A 173 2.54 -4.67 2.56
CA ASN A 173 1.68 -5.80 2.87
C ASN A 173 0.56 -5.40 3.84
N ASN A 174 -0.68 -5.77 3.54
CA ASN A 174 -1.86 -5.54 4.38
C ASN A 174 -2.17 -4.06 4.71
N LEU A 175 -1.66 -3.08 3.96
CA LEU A 175 -1.81 -1.66 4.28
C LEU A 175 -3.29 -1.24 4.51
N PHE A 176 -4.20 -1.61 3.60
CA PHE A 176 -5.64 -1.34 3.71
C PHE A 176 -6.48 -2.63 3.77
N ASP A 177 -5.89 -3.72 4.26
CA ASP A 177 -6.55 -5.03 4.31
C ASP A 177 -7.75 -5.04 5.27
N TYR A 178 -8.82 -5.69 4.84
CA TYR A 178 -10.13 -5.79 5.49
C TYR A 178 -10.77 -4.48 5.92
N LEU A 179 -10.48 -3.36 5.25
CA LEU A 179 -11.24 -2.12 5.40
C LEU A 179 -12.59 -2.22 4.65
N SER A 180 -13.44 -3.15 5.09
CA SER A 180 -14.65 -3.58 4.37
C SER A 180 -15.72 -2.49 4.21
N ASN A 181 -15.66 -1.43 5.01
CA ASN A 181 -16.60 -0.31 4.98
C ASN A 181 -16.08 0.89 4.17
N VAL A 182 -14.85 0.82 3.65
CA VAL A 182 -14.28 1.90 2.83
C VAL A 182 -14.98 1.94 1.47
N THR A 183 -15.56 3.09 1.15
CA THR A 183 -16.22 3.35 -0.13
C THR A 183 -15.42 4.27 -1.04
N ASP A 184 -14.51 5.07 -0.46
CA ASP A 184 -13.77 6.12 -1.16
C ASP A 184 -12.34 6.26 -0.60
N ILE A 185 -11.39 6.56 -1.49
CA ILE A 185 -9.98 6.80 -1.17
C ILE A 185 -9.54 8.04 -1.95
N GLU A 186 -9.37 9.15 -1.24
CA GLU A 186 -8.88 10.42 -1.76
C GLU A 186 -7.35 10.51 -1.60
N GLY A 187 -6.67 11.08 -2.58
CA GLY A 187 -5.22 11.32 -2.52
C GLY A 187 -4.36 10.08 -2.77
N ILE A 188 -4.91 9.01 -3.36
CA ILE A 188 -4.15 7.77 -3.60
C ILE A 188 -2.89 7.97 -4.47
N GLU A 189 -2.88 9.03 -5.27
CA GLU A 189 -1.73 9.50 -6.06
C GLU A 189 -0.60 10.12 -5.26
N GLN A 190 -0.82 10.43 -3.98
CA GLN A 190 0.23 10.92 -3.08
C GLN A 190 1.19 9.81 -2.62
N LEU A 191 0.83 8.54 -2.81
CA LEU A 191 1.65 7.40 -2.41
C LEU A 191 2.66 7.05 -3.52
N ASP A 192 3.92 7.39 -3.31
CA ASP A 192 5.04 7.01 -4.18
C ASP A 192 5.44 5.55 -3.91
N THR A 193 5.06 4.66 -4.82
CA THR A 193 5.36 3.21 -4.75
C THR A 193 6.64 2.80 -5.47
N SER A 194 7.44 3.73 -6.00
CA SER A 194 8.60 3.45 -6.87
C SER A 194 9.74 2.66 -6.21
N LYS A 195 9.68 2.46 -4.89
CA LYS A 195 10.62 1.66 -4.10
C LYS A 195 10.04 0.33 -3.59
N THR A 196 8.73 0.14 -3.69
CA THR A 196 8.05 -1.02 -3.12
C THR A 196 8.29 -2.27 -3.95
N THR A 197 8.59 -3.39 -3.28
CA THR A 197 8.76 -4.71 -3.92
C THR A 197 7.62 -5.68 -3.58
N LYS A 198 6.92 -5.48 -2.46
CA LYS A 198 5.83 -6.36 -2.00
C LYS A 198 4.55 -5.58 -1.69
N MET A 199 3.45 -6.01 -2.29
CA MET A 199 2.11 -5.42 -2.15
C MET A 199 1.06 -6.50 -1.88
N GLN A 200 1.30 -7.39 -0.91
CA GLN A 200 0.35 -8.46 -0.61
C GLN A 200 -0.90 -7.88 0.08
N ARG A 201 -2.08 -8.22 -0.42
CA ARG A 201 -3.36 -7.92 0.24
C ARG A 201 -3.59 -6.43 0.56
N VAL A 202 -2.98 -5.49 -0.18
CA VAL A 202 -3.12 -4.04 0.11
C VAL A 202 -4.58 -3.62 0.18
N PHE A 203 -5.42 -4.06 -0.77
CA PHE A 203 -6.87 -3.82 -0.80
C PHE A 203 -7.66 -5.13 -0.59
N GLY A 204 -7.06 -6.11 0.07
CA GLY A 204 -7.73 -7.35 0.41
C GLY A 204 -8.96 -7.06 1.27
N GLY A 205 -10.11 -7.64 0.98
CA GLY A 205 -11.33 -7.48 1.78
C GLY A 205 -11.96 -6.09 1.77
N CYS A 206 -11.51 -5.15 0.91
CA CYS A 206 -12.14 -3.84 0.68
C CYS A 206 -13.46 -4.00 -0.10
N SER A 207 -14.43 -4.70 0.51
CA SER A 207 -15.62 -5.16 -0.18
C SER A 207 -16.59 -4.06 -0.60
N SER A 208 -16.53 -2.86 0.00
CA SER A 208 -17.43 -1.74 -0.34
C SER A 208 -16.88 -0.79 -1.39
N LEU A 209 -15.59 -0.90 -1.75
CA LEU A 209 -14.96 -0.04 -2.74
C LEU A 209 -15.48 -0.39 -4.15
N THR A 210 -15.88 0.63 -4.92
CA THR A 210 -16.51 0.44 -6.24
C THR A 210 -15.64 0.92 -7.40
N SER A 211 -14.74 1.85 -7.16
CA SER A 211 -13.80 2.35 -8.16
C SER A 211 -12.46 2.69 -7.53
N LEU A 212 -11.38 2.48 -8.28
CA LEU A 212 -10.05 2.90 -7.88
C LEU A 212 -9.19 3.21 -9.12
N ASP A 213 -8.46 4.32 -9.08
CA ASP A 213 -7.46 4.68 -10.09
C ASP A 213 -6.07 4.59 -9.46
N LEU A 214 -5.24 3.69 -9.98
CA LEU A 214 -3.87 3.46 -9.52
C LEU A 214 -2.84 3.75 -10.63
N THR A 215 -3.19 4.62 -11.57
CA THR A 215 -2.28 5.01 -12.67
C THR A 215 -1.05 5.79 -12.20
N SER A 216 -1.09 6.35 -10.99
CA SER A 216 0.02 7.01 -10.31
C SER A 216 1.05 6.04 -9.73
N TRP A 217 0.70 4.77 -9.53
CA TRP A 217 1.58 3.79 -8.91
C TRP A 217 2.64 3.29 -9.91
N ASP A 218 3.90 3.45 -9.54
CA ASP A 218 5.01 2.76 -10.17
C ASP A 218 5.17 1.37 -9.51
N VAL A 219 4.77 0.33 -10.24
CA VAL A 219 4.87 -1.07 -9.80
C VAL A 219 5.99 -1.83 -10.52
N SER A 220 6.87 -1.14 -11.25
CA SER A 220 7.93 -1.77 -12.07
C SER A 220 8.91 -2.63 -11.27
N LYS A 221 9.04 -2.40 -9.96
CA LYS A 221 9.87 -3.19 -9.04
C LYS A 221 9.08 -4.19 -8.20
N VAL A 222 7.76 -4.20 -8.29
CA VAL A 222 6.91 -5.07 -7.49
C VAL A 222 7.02 -6.50 -8.00
N VAL A 223 7.40 -7.41 -7.10
CA VAL A 223 7.57 -8.83 -7.42
C VAL A 223 6.40 -9.68 -6.91
N ASP A 224 5.65 -9.20 -5.91
CA ASP A 224 4.57 -9.94 -5.25
C ASP A 224 3.35 -9.05 -5.01
N ILE A 225 2.23 -9.40 -5.66
CA ILE A 225 0.90 -8.80 -5.49
C ILE A 225 -0.14 -9.83 -5.03
N PHE A 226 0.29 -10.83 -4.24
CA PHE A 226 -0.57 -11.88 -3.72
C PHE A 226 -1.85 -11.31 -3.10
N SER A 227 -3.00 -11.76 -3.59
CA SER A 227 -4.31 -11.37 -3.07
C SER A 227 -4.56 -9.86 -3.00
N LEU A 228 -3.90 -9.04 -3.84
CA LEU A 228 -3.94 -7.57 -3.80
C LEU A 228 -5.35 -6.96 -3.67
N PHE A 229 -6.32 -7.46 -4.45
CA PHE A 229 -7.74 -7.07 -4.43
C PHE A 229 -8.67 -8.23 -4.04
N ASN A 230 -8.14 -9.29 -3.42
CA ASN A 230 -8.98 -10.43 -3.05
C ASN A 230 -10.05 -9.99 -2.05
N GLY A 231 -11.33 -10.22 -2.34
CA GLY A 231 -12.45 -9.78 -1.50
C GLY A 231 -12.99 -8.39 -1.81
N ALA A 232 -12.44 -7.68 -2.81
CA ALA A 232 -13.00 -6.42 -3.34
C ALA A 232 -14.24 -6.69 -4.23
N THR A 233 -15.26 -7.33 -3.65
CA THR A 233 -16.40 -7.92 -4.38
C THR A 233 -17.31 -6.90 -5.06
N ASN A 234 -17.31 -5.63 -4.62
CA ASN A 234 -18.08 -4.55 -5.25
C ASN A 234 -17.28 -3.71 -6.27
N MET A 235 -16.01 -4.02 -6.53
CA MET A 235 -15.19 -3.26 -7.48
C MET A 235 -15.76 -3.35 -8.90
N GLN A 236 -16.10 -2.21 -9.49
CA GLN A 236 -16.68 -2.08 -10.83
C GLN A 236 -15.70 -1.48 -11.84
N SER A 237 -14.82 -0.59 -11.37
CA SER A 237 -13.83 0.12 -12.21
C SER A 237 -12.46 0.10 -11.53
N LEU A 238 -11.45 -0.44 -12.19
CA LEU A 238 -10.07 -0.44 -11.72
C LEU A 238 -9.16 0.02 -12.85
N ASN A 239 -8.47 1.14 -12.66
CA ASN A 239 -7.51 1.66 -13.64
C ASN A 239 -6.08 1.36 -13.19
N VAL A 240 -5.42 0.44 -13.91
CA VAL A 240 -4.04 0.00 -13.69
C VAL A 240 -3.22 0.07 -14.99
N SER A 241 -3.66 0.90 -15.95
CA SER A 241 -3.10 0.97 -17.31
C SER A 241 -1.61 1.35 -17.38
N ASN A 242 -1.06 1.95 -16.32
CA ASN A 242 0.36 2.29 -16.22
C ASN A 242 1.22 1.18 -15.56
N TRP A 243 0.67 0.04 -15.20
CA TRP A 243 1.44 -0.99 -14.52
C TRP A 243 2.39 -1.73 -15.47
N ASP A 244 3.69 -1.60 -15.21
CA ASP A 244 4.70 -2.51 -15.75
C ASP A 244 4.73 -3.77 -14.87
N THR A 245 4.20 -4.88 -15.40
CA THR A 245 4.07 -6.15 -14.67
C THR A 245 5.24 -7.10 -14.92
N SER A 246 6.28 -6.67 -15.64
CA SER A 246 7.38 -7.54 -16.07
C SER A 246 8.20 -8.15 -14.93
N SER A 247 8.24 -7.49 -13.77
CA SER A 247 8.93 -7.97 -12.56
C SER A 247 8.09 -8.90 -11.68
N MET A 248 6.78 -9.02 -11.93
CA MET A 248 5.86 -9.74 -11.04
C MET A 248 6.04 -11.26 -11.18
N THR A 249 6.29 -11.93 -10.05
CA THR A 249 6.46 -13.40 -9.99
C THR A 249 5.34 -14.08 -9.21
N ASN A 250 4.67 -13.37 -8.31
CA ASN A 250 3.54 -13.87 -7.54
C ASN A 250 2.31 -12.97 -7.72
N ILE A 251 1.37 -13.44 -8.54
CA ILE A 251 0.08 -12.78 -8.81
C ILE A 251 -1.12 -13.58 -8.30
N THR A 252 -0.86 -14.59 -7.48
CA THR A 252 -1.89 -15.54 -7.04
C THR A 252 -3.01 -14.81 -6.29
N TYR A 253 -4.24 -15.05 -6.71
CA TYR A 253 -5.46 -14.43 -6.20
C TYR A 253 -5.54 -12.89 -6.29
N ALA A 254 -4.61 -12.21 -6.99
CA ALA A 254 -4.54 -10.74 -7.03
C ALA A 254 -5.88 -10.07 -7.39
N PHE A 255 -6.63 -10.65 -8.33
CA PHE A 255 -7.95 -10.16 -8.78
C PHE A 255 -9.08 -11.15 -8.46
N SER A 256 -8.84 -12.12 -7.58
CA SER A 256 -9.84 -13.14 -7.22
C SER A 256 -11.05 -12.49 -6.56
N THR A 257 -12.26 -13.02 -6.84
CA THR A 257 -13.56 -12.56 -6.28
C THR A 257 -14.04 -11.16 -6.68
N MET A 258 -13.37 -10.48 -7.62
CA MET A 258 -13.82 -9.21 -8.20
C MET A 258 -14.95 -9.41 -9.23
N SER A 259 -16.07 -9.99 -8.80
CA SER A 259 -17.15 -10.44 -9.70
C SER A 259 -17.90 -9.32 -10.43
N LYS A 260 -17.75 -8.06 -10.01
CA LYS A 260 -18.35 -6.88 -10.65
C LYS A 260 -17.43 -6.14 -11.63
N LEU A 261 -16.14 -6.49 -11.67
CA LEU A 261 -15.18 -5.85 -12.57
C LEU A 261 -15.45 -6.33 -14.00
N LYS A 262 -15.69 -5.37 -14.92
CA LYS A 262 -16.05 -5.71 -16.31
C LYS A 262 -14.85 -5.86 -17.23
N ASN A 263 -13.84 -5.02 -17.03
CA ASN A 263 -12.63 -4.96 -17.86
C ASN A 263 -11.43 -4.72 -16.96
N LEU A 264 -10.30 -5.30 -17.35
CA LEU A 264 -9.00 -5.08 -16.74
C LEU A 264 -7.97 -5.01 -17.88
N ASP A 265 -7.22 -3.91 -17.95
CA ASP A 265 -6.16 -3.72 -18.94
C ASP A 265 -4.80 -3.77 -18.24
N LEU A 266 -3.95 -4.70 -18.67
CA LEU A 266 -2.59 -4.94 -18.18
C LEU A 266 -1.59 -4.99 -19.33
N SER A 267 -1.91 -4.41 -20.49
CA SER A 267 -1.18 -4.62 -21.75
C SER A 267 0.09 -3.79 -21.93
N ARG A 268 0.60 -3.14 -20.88
CA ARG A 268 1.74 -2.20 -20.95
C ARG A 268 3.05 -2.87 -21.35
#